data_AF-A0A7D9KBS7-F1
#
_entry.id   AF-A0A7D9KBS7-F1
#
_cell.length_a   1.000
_cell.length_b   1.000
_cell.length_c   1.000
_cell.angle_alpha   90.00
_cell.angle_beta   90.00
_cell.angle_gamma   90.00
#
_symmetry.space_group_name_H-M   'P 1'
#
loop_
_entity.id
_entity.type
_entity.pdbx_description
1 polymer ?
#
loop_
_entity_poly.entity_id
_entity_poly.type
_entity_poly.pdbx_seq_one_letter_code
_entity_poly.pdbx_strand_id
1 'polypeptide(L)'
;KNVPNKYDINVRRETVLEDSFRAITNAPSADYLKTRPWVIFDGEVGLDYGGVQREWFYLLSKEVFNPYYGLFEYSANDTYTLQINPNSGLCNEEHLKYFKFIGRIAGMAVYHGKLLD
;
A
#
# COMPACT_ATOMS: atom_id res chain seq x y z
N LYS A 1 19.46 2.20 17.20
CA LYS A 1 18.13 2.85 17.11
C LYS A 1 17.11 1.90 17.71
N ASN A 2 16.25 2.37 18.63
CA ASN A 2 15.24 1.53 19.26
C ASN A 2 14.04 1.44 18.30
N VAL A 3 13.97 0.37 17.50
CA VAL A 3 12.89 0.12 16.54
C VAL A 3 11.85 -0.76 17.26
N PRO A 4 10.54 -0.43 17.21
CA PRO A 4 9.53 -1.20 17.91
C PRO A 4 9.39 -2.61 17.34
N ASN A 5 8.76 -3.53 18.08
CA ASN A 5 8.50 -4.89 17.60
C ASN A 5 7.40 -4.96 16.51
N LYS A 6 6.57 -3.92 16.43
CA LYS A 6 5.47 -3.79 15.47
C LYS A 6 5.34 -2.36 14.95
N TYR A 7 4.65 -2.22 13.83
CA TYR A 7 4.28 -0.94 13.24
C TYR A 7 2.77 -0.86 13.04
N ASP A 8 2.11 0.03 13.78
CA ASP A 8 0.67 0.20 13.75
C ASP A 8 0.23 0.98 12.50
N ILE A 9 -0.72 0.41 11.76
CA ILE A 9 -1.29 0.97 10.53
C ILE A 9 -2.81 1.01 10.72
N ASN A 10 -3.34 2.17 11.08
CA ASN A 10 -4.77 2.37 11.25
C ASN A 10 -5.36 2.87 9.92
N VAL A 11 -6.35 2.15 9.40
CA VAL A 11 -6.96 2.43 8.10
C VAL A 11 -8.47 2.32 8.17
N ARG A 12 -9.19 3.09 7.35
CA ARG A 12 -10.61 2.87 7.06
C ARG A 12 -10.75 2.18 5.72
N ARG A 13 -11.77 1.33 5.55
CA ARG A 13 -11.97 0.57 4.31
C ARG A 13 -12.21 1.48 3.12
N GLU A 14 -12.97 2.55 3.33
CA GLU A 14 -13.39 3.51 2.31
C GLU A 14 -12.24 4.41 1.84
N THR A 15 -11.18 4.54 2.65
CA THR A 15 -10.01 5.38 2.36
C THR A 15 -8.71 4.61 2.57
N VAL A 16 -8.72 3.33 2.20
CA VAL A 16 -7.60 2.41 2.47
C VAL A 16 -6.32 2.88 1.81
N LEU A 17 -6.39 3.47 0.61
CA LEU A 17 -5.23 3.98 -0.11
C LEU A 17 -4.63 5.20 0.61
N GLU A 18 -5.46 6.19 0.95
CA GLU A 18 -5.02 7.45 1.55
C GLU A 18 -4.46 7.24 2.96
N ASP A 19 -5.13 6.42 3.77
CA ASP A 19 -4.71 6.12 5.14
C ASP A 19 -3.40 5.31 5.13
N SER A 20 -3.28 4.32 4.24
CA SER A 20 -2.04 3.56 4.05
C SER A 20 -0.91 4.44 3.55
N PHE A 21 -1.18 5.32 2.58
CA PHE A 21 -0.20 6.26 2.06
C PHE A 21 0.37 7.15 3.16
N ARG A 22 -0.50 7.71 4.01
CA ARG A 22 -0.10 8.54 5.16
C ARG A 22 0.73 7.76 6.16
N ALA A 23 0.28 6.57 6.57
CA ALA A 23 1.01 5.74 7.52
C ALA A 23 2.41 5.40 6.99
N ILE A 24 2.49 4.77 5.82
CA ILE A 24 3.74 4.26 5.27
C ILE A 24 4.71 5.38 4.87
N THR A 25 4.21 6.52 4.38
CA THR A 25 5.06 7.67 4.01
C THR A 25 5.68 8.31 5.26
N ASN A 26 4.90 8.44 6.34
CA ASN A 26 5.32 9.07 7.59
C ASN A 26 6.08 8.14 8.54
N ALA A 27 6.34 6.89 8.15
CA ALA A 27 7.18 5.98 8.91
C ALA A 27 8.55 6.64 9.23
N PRO A 28 8.98 6.70 10.51
CA PRO A 28 10.19 7.42 10.91
C PRO A 28 11.47 6.95 10.21
N SER A 29 11.53 5.66 9.85
CA SER A 29 12.54 5.10 8.97
C SER A 29 12.01 3.85 8.27
N ALA A 30 12.72 3.39 7.23
CA ALA A 30 12.40 2.13 6.55
C ALA A 30 12.47 0.91 7.48
N ASP A 31 13.22 0.98 8.59
CA ASP A 31 13.32 -0.13 9.54
C ASP A 31 12.02 -0.37 10.30
N TYR A 32 11.17 0.66 10.48
CA TYR A 32 9.84 0.48 11.06
C TYR A 32 8.96 -0.41 10.18
N LEU A 33 9.08 -0.30 8.85
CA LEU A 33 8.32 -1.10 7.89
C LEU A 33 8.76 -2.57 7.83
N LYS A 34 9.97 -2.87 8.33
CA LYS A 34 10.48 -4.24 8.49
C LYS A 34 9.98 -4.91 9.77
N THR A 35 9.44 -4.14 10.72
CA THR A 35 8.81 -4.71 11.92
C THR A 35 7.47 -5.35 11.55
N ARG A 36 6.86 -6.09 12.47
CA ARG A 36 5.57 -6.75 12.22
C ARG A 36 4.50 -5.69 11.88
N PRO A 37 3.90 -5.71 10.67
CA PRO A 37 2.82 -4.79 10.33
C PRO A 37 1.59 -5.14 11.16
N TRP A 38 1.05 -4.15 11.85
CA TRP A 38 -0.10 -4.29 12.71
C TRP A 38 -1.25 -3.44 12.16
N VAL A 39 -2.00 -4.03 11.24
CA VAL A 39 -3.09 -3.35 10.56
C VAL A 39 -4.35 -3.40 11.42
N ILE A 40 -5.02 -2.25 11.55
CA ILE A 40 -6.27 -2.08 12.28
C ILE A 40 -7.24 -1.39 11.33
N PHE A 41 -8.35 -2.07 11.01
CA PHE A 41 -9.49 -1.43 10.35
C PHE A 41 -10.33 -0.71 11.40
N ASP A 42 -10.58 0.58 11.19
CA ASP A 42 -11.30 1.41 12.15
C ASP A 42 -12.73 0.89 12.38
N GLY A 43 -13.17 0.87 13.63
CA GLY A 43 -14.46 0.31 14.02
C GLY A 43 -14.58 -1.22 13.98
N GLU A 44 -13.51 -1.96 13.64
CA GLU A 44 -13.55 -3.42 13.51
C GLU A 44 -12.73 -4.15 14.58
N VAL A 45 -13.27 -5.25 15.10
CA VAL A 45 -12.55 -6.14 16.00
C VAL A 45 -11.77 -7.15 15.15
N GLY A 46 -10.47 -6.90 14.99
CA GLY A 46 -9.57 -7.84 14.32
C GLY A 46 -9.37 -9.12 15.14
N LEU A 47 -10.02 -10.21 14.75
CA LEU A 47 -9.94 -11.51 15.44
C LEU A 47 -8.66 -12.28 15.11
N ASP A 48 -8.16 -12.16 13.88
CA ASP A 48 -6.87 -12.74 13.44
C ASP A 48 -6.05 -11.72 12.66
N TYR A 49 -4.90 -11.37 13.21
CA TYR A 49 -3.94 -10.43 12.62
C TYR A 49 -3.39 -10.90 11.27
N GLY A 50 -3.25 -12.22 11.07
CA GLY A 50 -2.76 -12.78 9.81
C GLY A 50 -3.76 -12.54 8.67
N GLY A 51 -5.04 -12.77 8.93
CA GLY A 51 -6.15 -12.47 8.03
C GLY A 51 -6.26 -10.98 7.69
N VAL A 52 -6.27 -10.12 8.72
CA VAL A 52 -6.40 -8.67 8.55
C VAL A 52 -5.26 -8.09 7.70
N GLN A 53 -4.02 -8.54 7.93
CA GLN A 53 -2.88 -8.10 7.13
C GLN A 53 -3.01 -8.53 5.65
N ARG A 54 -3.46 -9.76 5.40
CA ARG A 54 -3.65 -10.27 4.03
C ARG A 54 -4.74 -9.48 3.31
N GLU A 55 -5.85 -9.25 3.98
CA GLU A 55 -6.97 -8.45 3.46
C GLU A 55 -6.54 -7.02 3.14
N TRP A 56 -5.74 -6.39 4.01
CA TRP A 56 -5.21 -5.05 3.75
C TRP A 56 -4.34 -4.99 2.50
N PHE A 57 -3.42 -5.94 2.30
CA PHE A 57 -2.62 -5.99 1.07
C PHE A 57 -3.49 -6.16 -0.17
N TYR A 58 -4.54 -6.98 -0.10
CA TYR A 58 -5.49 -7.21 -1.19
C TYR A 58 -6.33 -5.98 -1.53
N LEU A 59 -6.86 -5.28 -0.53
CA LEU A 59 -7.63 -4.04 -0.76
C LEU A 59 -6.74 -2.93 -1.30
N LEU A 60 -5.54 -2.80 -0.74
CA LEU A 60 -4.59 -1.78 -1.16
C LEU A 60 -4.09 -2.01 -2.59
N SER A 61 -3.84 -3.26 -2.99
CA SER A 61 -3.38 -3.56 -4.36
C SER A 61 -4.42 -3.17 -5.39
N LYS A 62 -5.71 -3.44 -5.13
CA LYS A 62 -6.81 -2.99 -6.00
C LYS A 62 -6.83 -1.48 -6.20
N GLU A 63 -6.67 -0.71 -5.12
CA GLU A 63 -6.68 0.75 -5.22
C GLU A 63 -5.41 1.28 -5.93
N VAL A 64 -4.23 0.76 -5.59
CA VAL A 64 -2.96 1.17 -6.20
C VAL A 64 -2.94 0.94 -7.71
N PHE A 65 -3.49 -0.19 -8.15
CA PHE A 65 -3.49 -0.60 -9.55
C PHE A 65 -4.72 -0.13 -10.32
N ASN A 66 -5.64 0.60 -9.67
CA ASN A 66 -6.79 1.18 -10.33
C ASN A 66 -6.34 2.34 -11.25
N PRO A 67 -6.55 2.24 -12.58
CA PRO A 67 -6.14 3.29 -13.52
C PRO A 67 -6.79 4.65 -13.27
N TYR A 68 -7.89 4.69 -12.52
CA TYR A 68 -8.55 5.92 -12.11
C TYR A 68 -7.63 6.89 -11.35
N TYR A 69 -6.66 6.39 -10.58
CA TYR A 69 -5.69 7.23 -9.87
C TYR A 69 -4.58 7.78 -10.78
N GLY A 70 -4.54 7.39 -12.05
CA GLY A 70 -3.60 7.89 -13.05
C GLY A 70 -2.15 7.48 -12.82
N LEU A 71 -1.86 6.56 -11.90
CA LEU A 71 -0.50 6.07 -11.61
C LEU A 71 -0.07 4.97 -12.60
N PHE A 72 -0.98 4.06 -12.90
CA PHE A 72 -0.80 2.97 -13.85
C PHE A 72 -1.87 3.00 -14.93
N GLU A 73 -1.58 2.39 -16.06
CA GLU A 73 -2.50 2.20 -17.18
C GLU A 73 -2.34 0.77 -17.74
N TYR A 74 -3.37 0.26 -18.43
CA TYR A 74 -3.26 -1.00 -19.16
C TYR A 74 -2.27 -0.86 -20.30
N SER A 75 -1.37 -1.84 -20.45
CA SER A 75 -0.34 -1.78 -21.50
C SER A 75 -0.90 -1.97 -22.91
N ALA A 76 -2.10 -2.56 -23.04
CA ALA A 76 -2.84 -2.70 -24.29
C ALA A 76 -4.33 -2.96 -23.99
N ASN A 77 -5.21 -2.74 -24.98
CA ASN A 77 -6.66 -2.86 -24.82
C ASN A 77 -7.15 -4.26 -24.41
N ASP A 78 -6.38 -5.31 -24.73
CA ASP A 78 -6.74 -6.71 -24.46
C ASP A 78 -5.81 -7.39 -23.46
N THR A 79 -4.97 -6.63 -22.74
CA THR A 79 -3.99 -7.19 -21.81
C THR A 79 -4.21 -6.66 -20.39
N TYR A 80 -4.36 -7.57 -19.44
CA TYR A 80 -4.46 -7.26 -18.00
C TYR A 80 -3.13 -6.86 -17.35
N THR A 81 -2.08 -6.64 -18.16
CA THR A 81 -0.79 -6.15 -17.66
C THR A 81 -0.81 -4.64 -17.52
N LEU A 82 -0.26 -4.15 -16.42
CA LEU A 82 -0.19 -2.73 -16.11
C LEU A 82 1.21 -2.19 -16.38
N GLN A 83 1.27 -0.94 -16.85
CA GLN A 83 2.50 -0.16 -16.97
C GLN A 83 2.35 1.18 -16.26
N ILE A 84 3.47 1.81 -15.91
CA ILE A 84 3.46 3.16 -15.34
C ILE A 84 2.86 4.12 -16.37
N ASN A 85 1.87 4.93 -15.96
CA ASN A 85 1.32 5.97 -16.81
C ASN A 85 2.38 7.09 -16.99
N PRO A 86 2.86 7.34 -18.22
CA PRO A 86 3.86 8.39 -18.47
C PRO A 86 3.32 9.79 -18.17
N ASN A 87 2.00 9.97 -18.16
CA ASN A 87 1.31 11.21 -17.84
C ASN A 87 0.88 11.32 -16.36
N SER A 88 1.34 10.42 -15.50
CA SER A 88 0.93 10.38 -14.08
C SER A 88 1.11 11.70 -13.33
N GLY A 89 2.15 12.48 -13.66
CA GLY A 89 2.39 13.81 -13.07
C GLY A 89 1.37 14.89 -13.48
N LEU A 90 0.67 14.70 -14.61
CA LEU A 90 -0.44 15.58 -15.02
C LEU A 90 -1.74 15.23 -14.27
N CYS A 91 -1.92 13.95 -13.92
CA CYS A 91 -3.07 13.47 -13.17
C CYS A 91 -2.94 13.75 -11.67
N ASN A 92 -1.71 13.73 -11.13
CA ASN A 92 -1.44 13.85 -9.70
C ASN A 92 -0.04 14.45 -9.46
N GLU A 93 0.01 15.66 -8.89
CA GLU A 93 1.27 16.35 -8.57
C GLU A 93 2.17 15.55 -7.61
N GLU A 94 1.57 14.71 -6.76
CA GLU A 94 2.27 13.90 -5.76
C GLU A 94 2.65 12.50 -6.29
N HIS A 95 2.52 12.23 -7.59
CA HIS A 95 2.70 10.90 -8.18
C HIS A 95 4.03 10.22 -7.79
N LEU A 96 5.15 10.96 -7.69
CA LEU A 96 6.44 10.42 -7.27
C LEU A 96 6.42 9.90 -5.83
N LYS A 97 5.68 10.56 -4.94
CA LYS A 97 5.51 10.09 -3.55
C LYS A 97 4.66 8.83 -3.54
N TYR A 98 3.63 8.75 -4.39
CA TYR A 98 2.85 7.52 -4.57
C TYR A 98 3.70 6.37 -5.11
N PHE A 99 4.54 6.57 -6.13
CA PHE A 99 5.45 5.50 -6.61
C PHE A 99 6.42 5.04 -5.54
N LYS A 100 6.96 5.95 -4.73
CA LYS A 100 7.80 5.58 -3.58
C LYS A 100 7.04 4.79 -2.53
N PHE A 101 5.79 5.19 -2.25
CA PHE A 101 4.88 4.45 -1.37
C PHE A 101 4.61 3.03 -1.89
N ILE A 102 4.27 2.89 -3.17
CA ILE A 102 4.02 1.60 -3.84
C ILE A 102 5.28 0.72 -3.77
N GLY A 103 6.46 1.29 -4.02
CA GLY A 103 7.73 0.59 -3.87
C GLY A 103 7.99 0.09 -2.44
N ARG A 104 7.59 0.86 -1.42
CA ARG A 104 7.64 0.42 -0.01
C ARG A 104 6.66 -0.72 0.25
N ILE A 105 5.44 -0.66 -0.27
CA ILE A 105 4.43 -1.72 -0.14
C ILE A 105 4.90 -3.02 -0.80
N ALA A 106 5.42 -2.95 -2.03
CA ALA A 106 6.01 -4.10 -2.70
C ALA A 106 7.19 -4.69 -1.93
N GLY A 107 8.09 -3.83 -1.42
CA GLY A 107 9.19 -4.26 -0.56
C GLY A 107 8.72 -4.92 0.73
N MET A 108 7.67 -4.39 1.37
CA MET A 108 7.05 -5.00 2.56
C MET A 108 6.42 -6.35 2.25
N ALA A 109 5.71 -6.48 1.12
CA ALA A 109 5.10 -7.74 0.71
C ALA A 109 6.18 -8.83 0.55
N VAL A 110 7.26 -8.52 -0.17
CA VAL A 110 8.40 -9.44 -0.33
C VAL A 110 9.06 -9.76 1.01
N TYR A 111 9.36 -8.75 1.84
CA TYR A 111 10.05 -8.93 3.11
C TYR A 111 9.25 -9.80 4.09
N HIS A 112 7.93 -9.66 4.14
CA HIS A 112 7.05 -10.38 5.05
C HIS A 112 6.43 -11.65 4.45
N GLY A 113 6.86 -12.06 3.23
CA GLY A 113 6.36 -13.26 2.55
C GLY A 113 4.88 -13.20 2.21
N LYS A 114 4.38 -12.02 1.80
CA LYS A 114 3.01 -11.78 1.35
C LYS A 114 2.98 -11.57 -0.16
N LEU A 115 1.87 -11.93 -0.78
CA LEU A 115 1.61 -11.63 -2.18
C LEU A 115 0.85 -10.30 -2.28
N LEU A 116 1.24 -9.47 -3.24
CA LEU A 116 0.37 -8.45 -3.79
C LEU A 116 -0.47 -9.13 -4.88
N ASP A 117 -1.78 -9.00 -4.78
CA ASP A 117 -2.73 -9.56 -5.75
C ASP A 117 -3.12 -8.48 -6.76
#